data_AF-A0A0G1BUL5-F1
#
_entry.id   AF-A0A0G1BUL5-F1
#
_cell.length_a   1.000
_cell.length_b   1.000
_cell.length_c   1.000
_cell.angle_alpha   90.00
_cell.angle_beta   90.00
_cell.angle_gamma   90.00
#
_symmetry.space_group_name_H-M   'P 1'
#
loop_
_entity.id
_entity.type
_entity.pdbx_description
1 polymer ?
#
loop_
_entity_poly.entity_id
_entity_poly.type
_entity_poly.pdbx_seq_one_letter_code
_entity_poly.pdbx_strand_id
1 'polypeptide(L)'
;MPDHPTQIKKIFLIASAVVVVAMISLAVVKERQNAKVIAGFDESLKLKATADQILSITDYSGGDPNGVVKYTYVTDQKVPPETYKVLKEDLSKRTANAQIFLKSVTPISKKLQKEEYVGKFYSGKPFYNDGKGWRQTGVATTTKIAFLTQTRPTLLAQTKRLLGTKVFADTFYSGAGDGYVQYGLTYDVNTWATVHDSATGDAYPTLTSVLVQGSKNSISAKWVIDRAFLPFDTSAISSDSSIASANLSVYVTAVSDGNNDGNDYINVVQTTQADSSTLVSADYNNTGTIEGATAVDLTTGFTINVYNTFTLDSTGLNWITVNNASSVCSATTGVTCLGLREGHDINNAQPSNLNMLLFSTSEEAGTSQDPYLTITYSSIQNPSLIVNSVSSGSAVKVNSVSSGNTIRVNSNQ
;
A
#
# COMPACT_ATOMS: atom_id res chain seq x y z
N MET A 1 -44.73 14.38 29.16
CA MET A 1 -43.51 15.18 28.96
C MET A 1 -43.19 15.18 27.48
N PRO A 2 -42.99 16.33 26.82
CA PRO A 2 -42.63 16.35 25.41
C PRO A 2 -41.29 15.65 25.20
N ASP A 3 -41.20 14.87 24.13
CA ASP A 3 -40.08 14.01 23.77
C ASP A 3 -38.84 14.84 23.37
N HIS A 4 -38.11 15.31 24.38
CA HIS A 4 -36.88 16.12 24.28
C HIS A 4 -35.77 15.57 23.36
N PRO A 5 -35.48 14.24 23.28
CA PRO A 5 -34.40 13.74 22.42
C PRO A 5 -34.66 13.93 20.92
N THR A 6 -35.92 14.02 20.50
CA THR A 6 -36.30 14.18 19.08
C THR A 6 -36.08 15.63 18.60
N GLN A 7 -36.23 16.62 19.47
CA GLN A 7 -35.95 18.03 19.16
C GLN A 7 -34.44 18.29 19.01
N ILE A 8 -33.61 17.68 19.88
CA ILE A 8 -32.16 17.83 19.83
C ILE A 8 -31.59 17.27 18.52
N LYS A 9 -32.03 16.07 18.09
CA LYS A 9 -31.61 15.48 16.81
C LYS A 9 -31.95 16.37 15.60
N LYS A 10 -33.14 16.99 15.60
CA LYS A 10 -33.55 17.92 14.53
C LYS A 10 -32.69 19.18 14.49
N ILE A 11 -32.40 19.77 15.66
CA ILE A 11 -31.53 20.95 15.76
C ILE A 11 -30.12 20.62 15.26
N PHE A 12 -29.54 19.47 15.66
CA PHE A 12 -28.24 19.02 15.15
C PHE A 12 -28.26 18.83 13.63
N LEU A 13 -29.28 18.16 13.09
CA LEU A 13 -29.37 17.91 11.65
C LEU A 13 -29.49 19.21 10.84
N ILE A 14 -30.26 20.18 11.33
CA ILE A 14 -30.38 21.50 10.70
C ILE A 14 -29.06 22.27 10.81
N ALA A 15 -28.41 22.28 11.98
CA ALA A 15 -27.11 22.94 12.16
C ALA A 15 -26.04 22.33 11.23
N SER A 16 -25.96 21.00 11.14
CA SER A 16 -25.07 20.31 10.20
C SER A 16 -25.38 20.68 8.74
N ALA A 17 -26.66 20.74 8.36
CA ALA A 17 -27.05 21.15 7.01
C ALA A 17 -26.63 22.61 6.70
N VAL A 18 -26.81 23.53 7.65
CA VAL A 18 -26.40 24.93 7.49
C VAL A 18 -24.87 25.06 7.33
N VAL A 19 -24.10 24.32 8.14
CA VAL A 19 -22.63 24.30 8.03
C VAL A 19 -22.18 23.75 6.68
N VAL A 20 -22.81 22.66 6.20
CA VAL A 20 -22.53 22.10 4.86
C VAL A 20 -22.84 23.11 3.76
N VAL A 21 -24.00 23.78 3.82
CA VAL A 21 -24.38 24.81 2.83
C VAL A 21 -23.42 26.01 2.86
N ALA A 22 -22.99 26.45 4.03
CA ALA A 22 -22.01 27.53 4.17
C ALA A 22 -20.65 27.15 3.60
N MET A 23 -20.16 25.92 3.86
CA MET A 23 -18.93 25.41 3.28
C MET A 23 -19.02 25.31 1.75
N ILE A 24 -20.12 24.80 1.21
CA ILE A 24 -20.37 24.75 -0.24
C ILE A 24 -20.35 26.16 -0.83
N SER A 25 -21.04 27.11 -0.20
CA SER A 25 -21.12 28.50 -0.68
C SER A 25 -19.75 29.18 -0.70
N LEU A 26 -18.97 29.06 0.38
CA LEU A 26 -17.61 29.61 0.45
C LEU A 26 -16.71 28.99 -0.63
N ALA A 27 -16.86 27.70 -0.87
CA ALA A 27 -16.06 27.02 -1.86
C ALA A 27 -16.46 27.38 -3.30
N VAL A 28 -17.74 27.61 -3.59
CA VAL A 28 -18.20 28.15 -4.88
C VAL A 28 -17.63 29.55 -5.12
N VAL A 29 -17.55 30.40 -4.09
CA VAL A 29 -16.91 31.72 -4.19
C VAL A 29 -15.42 31.58 -4.52
N LYS A 30 -14.70 30.68 -3.84
CA LYS A 30 -13.29 30.40 -4.13
C LYS A 30 -13.08 29.86 -5.55
N GLU A 31 -13.96 28.97 -6.03
CA GLU A 31 -13.90 28.44 -7.40
C GLU A 31 -14.08 29.57 -8.43
N ARG A 32 -15.04 30.48 -8.22
CA ARG A 32 -15.22 31.66 -9.07
C ARG A 32 -14.02 32.60 -9.04
N GLN A 33 -13.40 32.79 -7.88
CA GLN A 33 -12.18 33.58 -7.75
C GLN A 33 -11.02 32.93 -8.52
N ASN A 34 -10.81 31.62 -8.35
CA ASN A 34 -9.81 30.87 -9.10
C ASN A 34 -10.05 30.96 -10.60
N ALA A 35 -11.29 30.78 -11.08
CA ALA A 35 -11.63 30.90 -12.48
C ALA A 35 -11.30 32.30 -13.05
N LYS A 36 -11.54 33.37 -12.29
CA LYS A 36 -11.13 34.73 -12.67
C LYS A 36 -9.61 34.89 -12.76
N VAL A 37 -8.87 34.34 -11.80
CA VAL A 37 -7.40 34.35 -11.83
C VAL A 37 -6.88 33.58 -13.05
N ILE A 38 -7.41 32.40 -13.33
CA ILE A 38 -7.03 31.57 -14.48
C ILE A 38 -7.35 32.29 -15.80
N ALA A 39 -8.49 32.96 -15.90
CA ALA A 39 -8.86 33.72 -17.08
C ALA A 39 -7.89 34.88 -17.36
N GLY A 40 -7.24 35.42 -16.32
CA GLY A 40 -6.24 36.49 -16.42
C GLY A 40 -4.83 36.04 -16.79
N PHE A 41 -4.54 34.73 -16.86
CA PHE A 41 -3.25 34.26 -17.36
C PHE A 41 -3.13 34.48 -18.87
N ASP A 42 -1.90 34.76 -19.31
CA ASP A 42 -1.54 34.72 -20.73
C ASP A 42 -1.83 33.33 -21.32
N GLU A 43 -2.26 33.27 -22.60
CA GLU A 43 -2.59 32.02 -23.29
C GLU A 43 -1.42 31.01 -23.35
N SER A 44 -0.18 31.50 -23.31
CA SER A 44 1.02 30.67 -23.23
C SER A 44 1.20 29.99 -21.86
N LEU A 45 0.60 30.55 -20.81
CA LEU A 45 0.67 30.03 -19.44
C LEU A 45 -0.53 29.14 -19.08
N LYS A 46 -1.61 29.18 -19.86
CA LYS A 46 -2.76 28.30 -19.68
C LYS A 46 -2.39 26.85 -19.97
N LEU A 47 -2.90 25.93 -19.15
CA LEU A 47 -2.69 24.50 -19.35
C LEU A 47 -3.36 24.07 -20.66
N LYS A 48 -2.69 23.18 -21.41
CA LYS A 48 -3.23 22.59 -22.63
C LYS A 48 -4.22 21.45 -22.37
N ALA A 49 -4.43 21.09 -21.11
CA ALA A 49 -5.29 20.01 -20.68
C ALA A 49 -5.85 20.29 -19.28
N THR A 50 -6.93 19.61 -18.92
CA THR A 50 -7.47 19.67 -17.55
C THR A 50 -6.55 18.92 -16.58
N ALA A 51 -6.68 19.20 -15.28
CA ALA A 51 -5.80 18.61 -14.27
C ALA A 51 -5.82 17.07 -14.25
N ASP A 52 -6.98 16.46 -14.55
CA ASP A 52 -7.18 15.02 -14.65
C ASP A 52 -6.55 14.38 -15.92
N GLN A 53 -6.21 15.19 -16.92
CA GLN A 53 -5.52 14.73 -18.13
C GLN A 53 -3.99 14.79 -18.00
N ILE A 54 -3.45 15.33 -16.90
CA ILE A 54 -2.00 15.43 -16.69
C ILE A 54 -1.44 14.09 -16.23
N LEU A 55 -0.39 13.62 -16.91
CA LEU A 55 0.22 12.30 -16.70
C LEU A 55 1.54 12.34 -15.93
N SER A 56 2.29 13.44 -16.03
CA SER A 56 3.57 13.62 -15.34
C SER A 56 4.02 15.06 -15.35
N ILE A 57 4.92 15.41 -14.41
CA ILE A 57 5.46 16.75 -14.25
C ILE A 57 6.98 16.68 -14.04
N THR A 58 7.69 17.67 -14.55
CA THR A 58 9.07 17.93 -14.15
C THR A 58 9.17 19.40 -13.75
N ASP A 59 9.47 19.60 -12.47
CA ASP A 59 9.64 20.93 -11.90
C ASP A 59 11.10 21.37 -12.09
N TYR A 60 11.31 22.36 -12.95
CA TYR A 60 12.60 22.99 -13.19
C TYR A 60 12.73 24.33 -12.46
N SER A 61 11.80 24.66 -11.56
CA SER A 61 11.72 25.99 -10.97
C SER A 61 12.77 26.24 -9.89
N GLY A 62 13.38 25.20 -9.32
CA GLY A 62 14.33 25.35 -8.21
C GLY A 62 13.71 26.05 -6.99
N GLY A 63 12.38 26.02 -6.85
CA GLY A 63 11.65 26.74 -5.81
C GLY A 63 11.09 28.09 -6.24
N ASP A 64 11.53 28.67 -7.37
CA ASP A 64 10.98 29.92 -7.90
C ASP A 64 9.51 29.73 -8.33
N PRO A 65 8.55 30.51 -7.80
CA PRO A 65 7.15 30.47 -8.25
C PRO A 65 6.96 30.78 -9.75
N ASN A 66 7.87 31.54 -10.35
CA ASN A 66 7.85 31.88 -11.77
C ASN A 66 8.72 30.94 -12.63
N GLY A 67 9.43 30.00 -12.00
CA GLY A 67 10.24 29.03 -12.73
C GLY A 67 9.38 28.03 -13.53
N VAL A 68 10.04 27.33 -14.45
CA VAL A 68 9.38 26.53 -15.48
C VAL A 68 8.97 25.17 -14.92
N VAL A 69 7.73 24.79 -15.23
CA VAL A 69 7.20 23.44 -15.04
C VAL A 69 6.91 22.84 -16.41
N LYS A 70 7.47 21.67 -16.68
CA LYS A 70 7.14 20.85 -17.85
C LYS A 70 6.13 19.79 -17.44
N TYR A 71 5.11 19.55 -18.24
CA TYR A 71 4.11 18.53 -17.97
C TYR A 71 3.77 17.73 -19.23
N THR A 72 3.48 16.45 -19.05
CA THR A 72 2.93 15.56 -20.09
C THR A 72 1.45 15.39 -19.84
N TYR A 73 0.63 15.40 -20.88
CA TYR A 73 -0.83 15.31 -20.75
C TYR A 73 -1.45 14.45 -21.86
N VAL A 74 -2.65 13.93 -21.60
CA VAL A 74 -3.47 13.24 -22.60
C VAL A 74 -4.19 14.27 -23.46
N THR A 75 -4.10 14.15 -24.77
CA THR A 75 -4.85 15.02 -25.69
C THR A 75 -6.22 14.42 -26.02
N ASP A 76 -7.11 15.23 -26.58
CA ASP A 76 -8.40 14.73 -27.08
C ASP A 76 -8.28 13.92 -28.38
N GLN A 77 -7.08 13.85 -28.97
CA GLN A 77 -6.86 13.12 -30.21
C GLN A 77 -6.78 11.62 -29.96
N LYS A 78 -7.81 10.90 -30.42
CA LYS A 78 -7.83 9.44 -30.45
C LYS A 78 -6.78 8.91 -31.44
N VAL A 79 -6.15 7.80 -31.08
CA VAL A 79 -5.18 7.10 -31.94
C VAL A 79 -5.88 5.89 -32.55
N PRO A 80 -6.38 6.00 -33.80
CA PRO A 80 -7.01 4.85 -34.46
C PRO A 80 -6.02 3.69 -34.66
N PRO A 81 -6.49 2.47 -34.93
CA PRO A 81 -5.64 1.41 -35.47
C PRO A 81 -4.91 1.90 -36.73
N GLU A 82 -3.62 1.63 -36.85
CA GLU A 82 -2.82 1.92 -38.04
C GLU A 82 -2.63 0.66 -38.90
N THR A 83 -2.24 0.86 -40.16
CA THR A 83 -1.71 -0.21 -41.01
C THR A 83 -0.26 0.09 -41.35
N TYR A 84 0.64 -0.87 -41.16
CA TYR A 84 2.06 -0.73 -41.50
C TYR A 84 2.46 -1.80 -42.51
N LYS A 85 2.82 -1.39 -43.74
CA LYS A 85 3.16 -2.30 -44.85
C LYS A 85 2.10 -3.41 -45.02
N VAL A 86 0.83 -3.02 -45.16
CA VAL A 86 -0.36 -3.88 -45.23
C VAL A 86 -0.69 -4.72 -43.98
N LEU A 87 0.16 -4.72 -42.96
CA LEU A 87 -0.12 -5.39 -41.69
C LEU A 87 -1.10 -4.58 -40.85
N LYS A 88 -2.10 -5.23 -40.27
CA LYS A 88 -3.04 -4.61 -39.33
C LYS A 88 -2.44 -4.57 -37.94
N GLU A 89 -2.64 -3.45 -37.26
CA GLU A 89 -2.23 -3.31 -35.87
C GLU A 89 -3.07 -4.18 -34.92
N ASP A 90 -2.39 -4.82 -33.98
CA ASP A 90 -2.98 -5.52 -32.84
C ASP A 90 -3.05 -4.55 -31.64
N LEU A 91 -4.22 -3.93 -31.45
CA LEU A 91 -4.45 -2.97 -30.37
C LEU A 91 -4.27 -3.57 -28.97
N SER A 92 -4.42 -4.89 -28.81
CA SER A 92 -4.24 -5.56 -27.52
C SER A 92 -2.76 -5.62 -27.09
N LYS A 93 -1.86 -5.46 -28.06
CA LYS A 93 -0.40 -5.47 -27.86
C LYS A 93 0.21 -4.06 -27.93
N ARG A 94 -0.59 -3.02 -28.22
CA ARG A 94 -0.10 -1.62 -28.21
C ARG A 94 0.36 -1.25 -26.81
N THR A 95 1.47 -0.50 -26.73
CA THR A 95 2.00 0.04 -25.48
C THR A 95 2.06 1.57 -25.54
N ALA A 96 2.47 2.22 -24.45
CA ALA A 96 2.63 3.68 -24.43
C ALA A 96 3.65 4.24 -25.45
N ASN A 97 4.56 3.39 -25.94
CA ASN A 97 5.65 3.77 -26.84
C ASN A 97 5.81 2.86 -28.07
N ALA A 98 4.88 1.94 -28.30
CA ALA A 98 4.96 1.02 -29.44
C ALA A 98 3.58 0.68 -30.01
N GLN A 99 3.53 0.55 -31.34
CA GLN A 99 2.44 -0.06 -32.06
C GLN A 99 2.91 -1.40 -32.61
N ILE A 100 2.08 -2.43 -32.47
CA ILE A 100 2.46 -3.81 -32.75
C ILE A 100 1.55 -4.36 -33.85
N PHE A 101 2.13 -4.95 -34.89
CA PHE A 101 1.42 -5.39 -36.09
C PHE A 101 1.62 -6.89 -36.28
N LEU A 102 0.53 -7.64 -36.41
CA LEU A 102 0.59 -9.08 -36.62
C LEU A 102 1.08 -9.36 -38.05
N LYS A 103 2.22 -10.04 -38.17
CA LYS A 103 2.87 -10.37 -39.44
C LYS A 103 2.42 -11.72 -39.97
N SER A 104 2.40 -12.74 -39.11
CA SER A 104 1.96 -14.08 -39.48
C SER A 104 1.54 -14.89 -38.25
N VAL A 105 0.67 -15.88 -38.48
CA VAL A 105 0.30 -16.90 -37.50
C VAL A 105 0.61 -18.25 -38.13
N THR A 106 1.48 -19.03 -37.50
CA THR A 106 1.89 -20.36 -37.96
C THR A 106 1.41 -21.40 -36.95
N PRO A 107 0.46 -22.28 -37.31
CA PRO A 107 0.04 -23.37 -36.43
C PRO A 107 1.23 -24.30 -36.12
N ILE A 108 1.47 -24.59 -34.85
CA ILE A 108 2.44 -25.59 -34.40
C ILE A 108 1.70 -26.92 -34.12
N SER A 109 0.52 -26.84 -33.50
CA SER A 109 -0.33 -28.00 -33.20
C SER A 109 -1.80 -27.59 -33.11
N LYS A 110 -2.71 -28.53 -32.81
CA LYS A 110 -4.14 -28.23 -32.59
C LYS A 110 -4.41 -27.21 -31.48
N LYS A 111 -3.46 -26.98 -30.56
CA LYS A 111 -3.60 -26.07 -29.42
C LYS A 111 -2.54 -24.97 -29.36
N LEU A 112 -1.58 -24.96 -30.29
CA LEU A 112 -0.45 -24.05 -30.25
C LEU A 112 -0.26 -23.37 -31.59
N GLN A 113 -0.07 -22.06 -31.56
CA GLN A 113 0.28 -21.24 -32.70
C GLN A 113 1.48 -20.36 -32.37
N LYS A 114 2.36 -20.16 -33.35
CA LYS A 114 3.43 -19.16 -33.32
C LYS A 114 2.92 -17.89 -33.99
N GLU A 115 2.98 -16.79 -33.28
CA GLU A 115 2.65 -15.47 -33.82
C GLU A 115 3.95 -14.69 -34.05
N GLU A 116 4.13 -14.14 -35.25
CA GLU A 116 5.21 -13.19 -35.54
C GLU A 116 4.64 -11.78 -35.63
N TYR A 117 5.36 -10.83 -35.04
CA TYR A 117 4.96 -9.43 -34.98
C TYR A 117 6.04 -8.51 -35.54
N VAL A 118 5.62 -7.36 -36.05
CA VAL A 118 6.46 -6.21 -36.38
C VAL A 118 6.10 -5.08 -35.43
N GLY A 119 7.09 -4.46 -34.79
CA GLY A 119 6.88 -3.33 -33.88
C GLY A 119 7.35 -2.01 -34.48
N LYS A 120 6.56 -0.95 -34.30
CA LYS A 120 6.95 0.46 -34.56
C LYS A 120 7.14 1.13 -33.21
N PHE A 121 8.38 1.46 -32.88
CA PHE A 121 8.76 2.02 -31.59
C PHE A 121 8.99 3.52 -31.71
N TYR A 122 8.54 4.26 -30.70
CA TYR A 122 8.64 5.70 -30.64
C TYR A 122 9.57 6.11 -29.50
N SER A 123 10.28 7.23 -29.69
CA SER A 123 10.94 7.90 -28.58
C SER A 123 9.89 8.55 -27.68
N GLY A 124 9.98 8.33 -26.37
CA GLY A 124 8.99 8.81 -25.40
C GLY A 124 7.75 7.92 -25.32
N LYS A 125 6.65 8.47 -24.78
CA LYS A 125 5.40 7.76 -24.53
C LYS A 125 4.22 8.45 -25.24
N PRO A 126 4.19 8.50 -26.58
CA PRO A 126 3.18 9.26 -27.34
C PRO A 126 1.75 8.75 -27.17
N PHE A 127 1.54 7.59 -26.55
CA PHE A 127 0.23 6.96 -26.43
C PHE A 127 -0.16 6.72 -24.96
N TYR A 128 -1.44 6.93 -24.67
CA TYR A 128 -2.05 6.63 -23.38
C TYR A 128 -3.39 5.91 -23.57
N ASN A 129 -3.63 4.85 -22.81
CA ASN A 129 -4.91 4.13 -22.83
C ASN A 129 -5.75 4.57 -21.62
N ASP A 130 -6.87 5.22 -21.88
CA ASP A 130 -7.79 5.73 -20.84
C ASP A 130 -8.87 4.71 -20.43
N GLY A 131 -8.75 3.44 -20.87
CA GLY A 131 -9.74 2.39 -20.69
C GLY A 131 -10.92 2.46 -21.67
N LYS A 132 -11.09 3.57 -22.40
CA LYS A 132 -12.07 3.74 -23.48
C LYS A 132 -11.40 3.71 -24.86
N GLY A 133 -10.08 3.81 -24.90
CA GLY A 133 -9.26 3.67 -26.09
C GLY A 133 -7.91 4.35 -25.95
N TRP A 134 -7.13 4.30 -27.03
CA TRP A 134 -5.83 4.94 -27.09
C TRP A 134 -5.94 6.39 -27.55
N ARG A 135 -5.19 7.27 -26.88
CA ARG A 135 -5.08 8.70 -27.16
C ARG A 135 -3.63 9.13 -27.29
N GLN A 136 -3.41 10.24 -27.98
CA GLN A 136 -2.09 10.84 -28.05
C GLN A 136 -1.75 11.54 -26.73
N THR A 137 -0.47 11.64 -26.43
CA THR A 137 0.04 12.49 -25.35
C THR A 137 0.73 13.73 -25.91
N GLY A 138 0.55 14.86 -25.26
CA GLY A 138 1.29 16.10 -25.52
C GLY A 138 2.29 16.40 -24.41
N VAL A 139 3.24 17.28 -24.71
CA VAL A 139 4.16 17.88 -23.74
C VAL A 139 4.05 19.39 -23.84
N ALA A 140 3.95 20.07 -22.71
CA ALA A 140 3.91 21.53 -22.65
C ALA A 140 4.66 22.04 -21.42
N THR A 141 4.88 23.36 -21.38
CA THR A 141 5.51 24.06 -20.26
C THR A 141 4.65 25.22 -19.82
N THR A 142 4.72 25.58 -18.55
CA THR A 142 4.12 26.79 -17.97
C THR A 142 4.96 27.24 -16.76
N THR A 143 4.59 28.33 -16.08
CA THR A 143 5.20 28.70 -14.80
C THR A 143 4.60 27.87 -13.66
N LYS A 144 5.38 27.65 -12.60
CA LYS A 144 4.93 26.89 -11.42
C LYS A 144 3.67 27.46 -10.79
N ILE A 145 3.59 28.79 -10.65
CA ILE A 145 2.40 29.46 -10.11
C ILE A 145 1.16 29.24 -11.00
N ALA A 146 1.31 29.32 -12.32
CA ALA A 146 0.21 29.09 -13.24
C ALA A 146 -0.23 27.63 -13.23
N PHE A 147 0.72 26.70 -13.18
CA PHE A 147 0.46 25.27 -13.03
C PHE A 147 -0.35 24.99 -11.77
N LEU A 148 0.21 25.33 -10.60
CA LEU A 148 -0.42 25.06 -9.30
C LEU A 148 -1.78 25.72 -9.17
N THR A 149 -1.96 26.91 -9.74
CA THR A 149 -3.26 27.62 -9.71
C THR A 149 -4.31 26.89 -10.55
N GLN A 150 -3.93 26.37 -11.72
CA GLN A 150 -4.84 25.69 -12.65
C GLN A 150 -5.07 24.21 -12.31
N THR A 151 -4.16 23.57 -11.57
CA THR A 151 -4.31 22.18 -11.11
C THR A 151 -4.81 22.05 -9.67
N ARG A 152 -5.11 23.17 -9.00
CA ARG A 152 -5.72 23.13 -7.67
C ARG A 152 -7.00 22.28 -7.73
N PRO A 153 -7.19 21.33 -6.79
CA PRO A 153 -8.39 20.49 -6.78
C PRO A 153 -9.63 21.38 -6.77
N THR A 154 -10.46 21.27 -7.81
CA THR A 154 -11.71 22.02 -7.91
C THR A 154 -12.65 21.62 -6.78
N LEU A 155 -13.65 22.46 -6.49
CA LEU A 155 -14.71 22.12 -5.55
C LEU A 155 -15.35 20.76 -5.86
N LEU A 156 -15.53 20.42 -7.15
CA LEU A 156 -16.09 19.13 -7.56
C LEU A 156 -15.15 17.96 -7.23
N ALA A 157 -13.83 18.15 -7.31
CA ALA A 157 -12.86 17.14 -6.90
C ALA A 157 -12.82 16.99 -5.38
N GLN A 158 -12.96 18.09 -4.62
CA GLN A 158 -13.02 18.07 -3.16
C GLN A 158 -14.35 17.49 -2.65
N THR A 159 -15.48 17.78 -3.29
CA THR A 159 -16.78 17.18 -2.94
C THR A 159 -16.90 15.74 -3.39
N LYS A 160 -16.30 15.32 -4.53
CA LYS A 160 -16.16 13.89 -4.87
C LYS A 160 -15.34 13.13 -3.84
N ARG A 161 -14.29 13.74 -3.26
CA ARG A 161 -13.56 13.15 -2.12
C ARG A 161 -14.46 12.95 -0.89
N LEU A 162 -15.44 13.83 -0.67
CA LEU A 162 -16.45 13.74 0.40
C LEU A 162 -17.67 12.85 0.07
N LEU A 163 -17.98 12.64 -1.21
CA LEU A 163 -19.22 11.97 -1.67
C LEU A 163 -18.99 10.60 -2.33
N GLY A 164 -17.74 10.11 -2.37
CA GLY A 164 -17.43 8.79 -2.91
C GLY A 164 -15.97 8.62 -3.30
N THR A 165 -15.08 8.49 -2.31
CA THR A 165 -13.78 7.87 -2.54
C THR A 165 -14.02 6.41 -2.89
N LYS A 166 -13.46 5.94 -4.01
CA LYS A 166 -13.53 4.51 -4.34
C LYS A 166 -12.74 3.76 -3.26
N VAL A 167 -13.46 2.98 -2.46
CA VAL A 167 -12.88 2.10 -1.45
C VAL A 167 -12.56 0.77 -2.12
N PHE A 168 -11.36 0.27 -1.84
CA PHE A 168 -10.89 -1.03 -2.24
C PHE A 168 -10.77 -1.89 -0.98
N ALA A 169 -10.95 -3.20 -1.14
CA ALA A 169 -10.69 -4.19 -0.12
C ALA A 169 -9.92 -5.32 -0.79
N ASP A 170 -8.64 -5.44 -0.44
CA ASP A 170 -7.75 -6.46 -0.97
C ASP A 170 -7.35 -7.42 0.15
N THR A 171 -7.10 -8.67 -0.22
CA THR A 171 -6.66 -9.74 0.70
C THR A 171 -5.25 -10.15 0.32
N PHE A 172 -4.36 -10.13 1.31
CA PHE A 172 -2.96 -10.51 1.19
C PHE A 172 -2.74 -11.76 2.03
N TYR A 173 -2.28 -12.84 1.41
CA TYR A 173 -1.92 -14.05 2.15
C TYR A 173 -0.51 -13.91 2.71
N SER A 174 -0.28 -14.53 3.87
CA SER A 174 1.09 -14.64 4.39
C SER A 174 1.90 -15.51 3.44
N GLY A 175 3.18 -15.18 3.30
CA GLY A 175 4.10 -15.91 2.43
C GLY A 175 5.05 -16.80 3.22
N ALA A 176 6.01 -17.39 2.50
CA ALA A 176 7.14 -18.09 3.09
C ALA A 176 7.77 -17.25 4.22
N GLY A 177 8.19 -17.91 5.30
CA GLY A 177 8.71 -17.23 6.49
C GLY A 177 7.65 -16.93 7.54
N ASP A 178 6.38 -17.25 7.29
CA ASP A 178 5.41 -17.37 8.36
C ASP A 178 5.71 -18.59 9.23
N GLY A 179 5.65 -18.38 10.54
CA GLY A 179 6.26 -19.33 11.46
C GLY A 179 6.33 -18.79 12.87
N TYR A 180 7.11 -19.46 13.71
CA TYR A 180 7.37 -19.02 15.06
C TYR A 180 8.82 -19.25 15.46
N VAL A 181 9.22 -18.53 16.50
CA VAL A 181 10.48 -18.80 17.21
C VAL A 181 10.13 -19.19 18.64
N GLN A 182 10.72 -20.31 19.08
CA GLN A 182 10.47 -20.91 20.39
C GLN A 182 11.68 -20.72 21.30
N TYR A 183 11.43 -20.57 22.59
CA TYR A 183 12.43 -20.85 23.61
C TYR A 183 11.81 -21.61 24.77
N GLY A 184 12.50 -22.62 25.29
CA GLY A 184 12.08 -23.34 26.50
C GLY A 184 12.17 -24.87 26.46
N LEU A 185 11.55 -25.52 25.46
CA LEU A 185 11.39 -27.00 25.47
C LEU A 185 12.72 -27.76 25.37
N THR A 186 13.60 -27.29 24.50
CA THR A 186 14.91 -27.88 24.20
C THR A 186 15.99 -27.46 25.19
N TYR A 187 15.75 -26.41 25.98
CA TYR A 187 16.71 -25.84 26.92
C TYR A 187 16.42 -26.32 28.35
N ASP A 188 17.46 -26.39 29.20
CA ASP A 188 17.28 -26.68 30.63
C ASP A 188 16.99 -25.39 31.40
N VAL A 189 15.83 -24.78 31.13
CA VAL A 189 15.43 -23.48 31.66
C VAL A 189 14.30 -23.61 32.66
N ASN A 190 14.57 -23.16 33.89
CA ASN A 190 13.71 -23.34 35.05
C ASN A 190 13.11 -22.02 35.57
N THR A 191 13.36 -20.89 34.91
CA THR A 191 12.74 -19.60 35.27
C THR A 191 12.05 -18.96 34.08
N TRP A 192 10.92 -18.31 34.34
CA TRP A 192 10.17 -17.53 33.35
C TRP A 192 11.01 -16.40 32.76
N ALA A 193 11.72 -15.65 33.61
CA ALA A 193 12.57 -14.54 33.18
C ALA A 193 13.63 -14.98 32.16
N THR A 194 14.27 -16.15 32.35
CA THR A 194 15.24 -16.66 31.38
C THR A 194 14.62 -16.92 30.01
N VAL A 195 13.39 -17.42 29.96
CA VAL A 195 12.70 -17.70 28.70
C VAL A 195 12.21 -16.40 28.06
N HIS A 196 11.56 -15.56 28.83
CA HIS A 196 11.01 -14.28 28.37
C HIS A 196 12.10 -13.34 27.82
N ASP A 197 13.24 -13.23 28.52
CA ASP A 197 14.32 -12.28 28.20
C ASP A 197 15.41 -12.85 27.30
N SER A 198 15.28 -14.11 26.83
CA SER A 198 16.26 -14.72 25.94
C SER A 198 16.44 -13.89 24.67
N ALA A 199 17.67 -13.71 24.18
CA ALA A 199 17.93 -13.00 22.92
C ALA A 199 17.72 -13.89 21.68
N THR A 200 17.64 -15.21 21.87
CA THR A 200 17.60 -16.19 20.78
C THR A 200 16.65 -17.33 21.09
N GLY A 201 16.21 -18.05 20.04
CA GLY A 201 15.42 -19.26 20.17
C GLY A 201 15.63 -20.24 19.01
N ASP A 202 14.81 -21.27 18.96
CA ASP A 202 14.74 -22.23 17.87
C ASP A 202 13.70 -21.72 16.86
N ALA A 203 14.11 -21.48 15.62
CA ALA A 203 13.26 -20.90 14.57
C ALA A 203 12.62 -21.99 13.70
N TYR A 204 11.33 -21.82 13.40
CA TYR A 204 10.53 -22.79 12.64
C TYR A 204 9.76 -22.12 11.48
N PRO A 205 10.45 -21.68 10.41
CA PRO A 205 9.82 -20.96 9.29
C PRO A 205 9.14 -21.85 8.24
N THR A 206 9.14 -23.18 8.43
CA THR A 206 8.68 -24.15 7.42
C THR A 206 7.70 -25.19 7.99
N LEU A 207 7.26 -25.02 9.23
CA LEU A 207 6.24 -25.89 9.80
C LEU A 207 4.87 -25.50 9.28
N THR A 208 3.98 -26.47 9.12
CA THR A 208 2.62 -26.25 8.60
C THR A 208 1.66 -25.69 9.65
N SER A 209 2.12 -25.56 10.89
CA SER A 209 1.37 -24.98 12.00
C SER A 209 2.26 -24.10 12.87
N VAL A 210 1.69 -23.02 13.39
CA VAL A 210 2.34 -22.06 14.29
C VAL A 210 1.74 -22.13 15.68
N LEU A 211 2.63 -22.10 16.68
CA LEU A 211 2.31 -21.97 18.10
C LEU A 211 2.46 -20.52 18.55
N VAL A 212 1.51 -20.06 19.36
CA VAL A 212 1.62 -18.84 20.17
C VAL A 212 1.31 -19.24 21.60
N GLN A 213 2.28 -19.15 22.50
CA GLN A 213 2.06 -19.59 23.88
C GLN A 213 2.94 -18.88 24.90
N GLY A 214 2.42 -18.83 26.12
CA GLY A 214 3.16 -18.65 27.35
C GLY A 214 2.78 -19.82 28.27
N SER A 215 3.73 -20.68 28.62
CA SER A 215 3.38 -21.90 29.34
C SER A 215 4.39 -22.34 30.39
N LYS A 216 3.86 -23.04 31.40
CA LYS A 216 4.63 -23.93 32.26
C LYS A 216 4.31 -25.38 31.91
N ASN A 217 5.30 -26.14 31.43
CA ASN A 217 5.13 -27.56 31.23
C ASN A 217 4.91 -28.26 32.58
N SER A 218 3.76 -28.91 32.76
CA SER A 218 3.34 -29.52 34.01
C SER A 218 4.16 -30.74 34.43
N ILE A 219 4.84 -31.39 33.47
CA ILE A 219 5.65 -32.60 33.71
C ILE A 219 7.11 -32.21 34.01
N SER A 220 7.72 -31.39 33.16
CA SER A 220 9.13 -31.00 33.29
C SER A 220 9.35 -29.76 34.16
N ALA A 221 8.28 -29.06 34.53
CA ALA A 221 8.31 -27.75 35.21
C ALA A 221 9.10 -26.67 34.43
N LYS A 222 9.34 -26.87 33.12
CA LYS A 222 10.02 -25.92 32.24
C LYS A 222 9.07 -24.87 31.70
N TRP A 223 9.60 -23.68 31.48
CA TRP A 223 8.89 -22.57 30.87
C TRP A 223 9.08 -22.59 29.37
N VAL A 224 8.04 -22.24 28.61
CA VAL A 224 8.11 -22.17 27.14
C VAL A 224 7.33 -20.96 26.64
N ILE A 225 7.93 -20.26 25.67
CA ILE A 225 7.30 -19.18 24.92
C ILE A 225 7.50 -19.46 23.44
N ASP A 226 6.43 -19.28 22.67
CA ASP A 226 6.44 -19.32 21.21
C ASP A 226 5.81 -18.03 20.69
N ARG A 227 6.51 -17.34 19.79
CA ARG A 227 6.09 -16.06 19.22
C ARG A 227 5.96 -16.17 17.71
N ALA A 228 4.81 -15.78 17.17
CA ALA A 228 4.50 -15.93 15.76
C ALA A 228 4.96 -14.73 14.93
N PHE A 229 5.32 -15.00 13.67
CA PHE A 229 5.70 -14.04 12.66
C PHE A 229 4.86 -14.27 11.41
N LEU A 230 4.25 -13.20 10.89
CA LEU A 230 3.28 -13.23 9.80
C LEU A 230 3.56 -12.05 8.86
N PRO A 231 4.48 -12.22 7.89
CA PRO A 231 4.76 -11.21 6.87
C PRO A 231 3.69 -11.24 5.76
N PHE A 232 3.33 -10.07 5.24
CA PHE A 232 2.38 -9.90 4.14
C PHE A 232 2.94 -8.94 3.10
N ASP A 233 3.05 -9.37 1.83
CA ASP A 233 3.41 -8.48 0.73
C ASP A 233 2.22 -7.59 0.34
N THR A 234 2.19 -6.39 0.88
CA THR A 234 1.16 -5.37 0.67
C THR A 234 1.61 -4.30 -0.34
N SER A 235 2.67 -4.57 -1.12
CA SER A 235 3.24 -3.64 -2.10
C SER A 235 2.30 -3.34 -3.28
N ALA A 236 1.21 -4.11 -3.45
CA ALA A 236 0.17 -3.79 -4.42
C ALA A 236 -0.64 -2.54 -4.05
N ILE A 237 -0.69 -2.16 -2.77
CA ILE A 237 -1.39 -0.95 -2.31
C ILE A 237 -0.53 0.26 -2.67
N SER A 238 -1.09 1.20 -3.46
CA SER A 238 -0.38 2.42 -3.86
C SER A 238 0.07 3.25 -2.67
N SER A 239 1.25 3.88 -2.78
CA SER A 239 1.88 4.69 -1.72
C SER A 239 1.08 5.93 -1.31
N ASP A 240 0.11 6.34 -2.12
CA ASP A 240 -0.80 7.47 -1.87
C ASP A 240 -2.17 7.04 -1.34
N SER A 241 -2.33 5.75 -1.01
CA SER A 241 -3.55 5.22 -0.40
C SER A 241 -3.64 5.59 1.07
N SER A 242 -4.86 5.79 1.55
CA SER A 242 -5.17 5.89 2.97
C SER A 242 -5.82 4.59 3.42
N ILE A 243 -5.23 3.94 4.43
CA ILE A 243 -5.77 2.73 5.04
C ILE A 243 -6.95 3.12 5.95
N ALA A 244 -8.10 2.47 5.75
CA ALA A 244 -9.31 2.71 6.52
C ALA A 244 -9.52 1.66 7.62
N SER A 245 -9.24 0.40 7.31
CA SER A 245 -9.28 -0.71 8.28
C SER A 245 -8.43 -1.88 7.79
N ALA A 246 -8.03 -2.75 8.70
CA ALA A 246 -7.32 -3.98 8.41
C ALA A 246 -7.74 -5.09 9.39
N ASN A 247 -7.84 -6.32 8.88
CA ASN A 247 -8.24 -7.50 9.63
C ASN A 247 -7.24 -8.63 9.35
N LEU A 248 -6.49 -9.04 10.38
CA LEU A 248 -5.66 -10.25 10.33
C LEU A 248 -6.54 -11.45 10.66
N SER A 249 -6.51 -12.49 9.83
CA SER A 249 -7.26 -13.73 10.06
C SER A 249 -6.34 -14.94 10.02
N VAL A 250 -6.51 -15.84 10.98
CA VAL A 250 -5.74 -17.09 11.11
C VAL A 250 -6.68 -18.27 11.28
N TYR A 251 -6.38 -19.41 10.65
CA TYR A 251 -7.19 -20.62 10.75
C TYR A 251 -6.76 -21.46 11.97
N VAL A 252 -7.55 -21.41 13.04
CA VAL A 252 -7.18 -22.00 14.33
C VAL A 252 -7.46 -23.49 14.35
N THR A 253 -6.50 -24.30 14.77
CA THR A 253 -6.59 -25.77 14.82
C THR A 253 -6.57 -26.32 16.24
N ALA A 254 -6.06 -25.58 17.22
CA ALA A 254 -6.19 -25.90 18.64
C ALA A 254 -6.10 -24.66 19.53
N VAL A 255 -6.71 -24.74 20.70
CA VAL A 255 -6.65 -23.70 21.76
C VAL A 255 -6.51 -24.41 23.10
N SER A 256 -5.69 -23.87 23.99
CA SER A 256 -5.60 -24.28 25.40
C SER A 256 -5.61 -23.03 26.27
N ASP A 257 -6.50 -23.01 27.26
CA ASP A 257 -6.51 -22.04 28.36
C ASP A 257 -6.39 -22.82 29.67
N GLY A 258 -5.15 -23.01 30.11
CA GLY A 258 -4.83 -23.72 31.33
C GLY A 258 -4.71 -22.79 32.53
N ASN A 259 -4.57 -21.49 32.30
CA ASN A 259 -4.36 -20.45 33.32
C ASN A 259 -5.18 -19.20 33.00
N ASN A 260 -6.47 -19.29 33.31
CA ASN A 260 -7.46 -18.23 33.16
C ASN A 260 -7.34 -17.18 34.29
N ASP A 261 -6.40 -16.25 34.12
CA ASP A 261 -6.08 -15.22 35.12
C ASP A 261 -6.17 -13.80 34.58
N GLY A 262 -6.68 -13.64 33.36
CA GLY A 262 -6.83 -12.36 32.67
C GLY A 262 -5.63 -11.98 31.81
N ASN A 263 -4.52 -12.75 31.83
CA ASN A 263 -3.44 -12.64 30.85
C ASN A 263 -3.50 -13.74 29.76
N ASP A 264 -4.50 -14.62 29.82
CA ASP A 264 -4.79 -15.67 28.85
C ASP A 264 -5.46 -15.13 27.58
N TYR A 265 -4.74 -14.29 26.85
CA TYR A 265 -5.21 -13.72 25.59
C TYR A 265 -4.13 -13.74 24.53
N ILE A 266 -4.53 -13.56 23.28
CA ILE A 266 -3.65 -13.36 22.13
C ILE A 266 -3.83 -11.94 21.60
N ASN A 267 -2.74 -11.29 21.24
CA ASN A 267 -2.78 -9.97 20.58
C ASN A 267 -1.83 -9.90 19.38
N VAL A 268 -2.14 -8.97 18.48
CA VAL A 268 -1.32 -8.62 17.32
C VAL A 268 -0.22 -7.67 17.76
N VAL A 269 1.00 -7.95 17.36
CA VAL A 269 2.18 -7.10 17.58
C VAL A 269 2.90 -6.83 16.26
N GLN A 270 3.72 -5.78 16.21
CA GLN A 270 4.65 -5.58 15.10
C GLN A 270 5.89 -6.47 15.26
N THR A 271 6.39 -7.00 14.15
CA THR A 271 7.62 -7.79 14.10
C THR A 271 8.71 -7.09 13.31
N THR A 272 9.98 -7.39 13.63
CA THR A 272 11.16 -6.71 13.07
C THR A 272 12.27 -7.71 12.69
N GLN A 273 11.91 -8.93 12.33
CA GLN A 273 12.83 -9.96 11.86
C GLN A 273 13.61 -9.46 10.63
N ALA A 274 14.85 -9.90 10.44
CA ALA A 274 15.68 -9.32 9.36
C ALA A 274 15.19 -9.65 7.94
N ASP A 275 14.52 -10.79 7.78
CA ASP A 275 14.06 -11.32 6.50
C ASP A 275 12.58 -11.74 6.62
N SER A 276 11.76 -11.30 5.68
CA SER A 276 10.35 -11.67 5.63
C SER A 276 10.09 -13.03 5.00
N SER A 277 11.11 -13.71 4.47
CA SER A 277 11.00 -15.00 3.77
C SER A 277 11.46 -16.20 4.60
N THR A 278 12.04 -15.97 5.78
CA THR A 278 12.55 -17.00 6.68
C THR A 278 12.72 -16.45 8.10
N LEU A 279 12.92 -17.34 9.07
CA LEU A 279 13.22 -16.99 10.46
C LEU A 279 14.55 -17.60 10.87
N VAL A 280 15.30 -16.88 11.70
CA VAL A 280 16.53 -17.36 12.32
C VAL A 280 16.45 -17.27 13.84
N SER A 281 17.35 -17.96 14.54
CA SER A 281 17.36 -17.99 16.00
C SER A 281 17.40 -16.61 16.66
N ALA A 282 18.04 -15.63 16.03
CA ALA A 282 18.14 -14.26 16.55
C ALA A 282 16.82 -13.47 16.50
N ASP A 283 15.79 -13.99 15.81
CA ASP A 283 14.51 -13.29 15.68
C ASP A 283 13.61 -13.41 16.91
N TYR A 284 13.95 -14.25 17.90
CA TYR A 284 13.09 -14.48 19.06
C TYR A 284 12.60 -13.20 19.77
N ASN A 285 13.45 -12.18 19.89
CA ASN A 285 13.07 -10.88 20.49
C ASN A 285 12.61 -9.82 19.47
N ASN A 286 12.54 -10.15 18.18
CA ASN A 286 12.07 -9.26 17.12
C ASN A 286 10.54 -9.24 17.01
N THR A 287 9.87 -9.36 18.15
CA THR A 287 8.42 -9.35 18.32
C THR A 287 8.07 -8.31 19.37
N GLY A 288 7.47 -7.20 18.95
CA GLY A 288 7.14 -6.10 19.84
C GLY A 288 6.25 -6.52 21.01
N THR A 289 6.11 -5.64 22.00
CA THR A 289 5.19 -5.78 23.14
C THR A 289 3.99 -4.84 23.03
N ILE A 290 4.01 -3.91 22.07
CA ILE A 290 2.90 -2.98 21.85
C ILE A 290 1.79 -3.74 21.14
N GLU A 291 0.61 -3.74 21.73
CA GLU A 291 -0.62 -4.32 21.18
C GLU A 291 -1.19 -3.46 20.05
N GLY A 292 -1.60 -4.09 18.95
CA GLY A 292 -2.15 -3.44 17.76
C GLY A 292 -3.55 -3.88 17.40
N ALA A 293 -4.20 -4.65 18.27
CA ALA A 293 -5.59 -5.07 18.15
C ALA A 293 -6.21 -5.15 19.55
N THR A 294 -7.53 -5.33 19.59
CA THR A 294 -8.19 -5.76 20.83
C THR A 294 -7.73 -7.17 21.18
N ALA A 295 -7.27 -7.36 22.41
CA ALA A 295 -6.88 -8.67 22.94
C ALA A 295 -8.03 -9.68 22.79
N VAL A 296 -7.71 -10.88 22.31
CA VAL A 296 -8.67 -11.98 22.15
C VAL A 296 -8.39 -13.02 23.22
N ASP A 297 -9.31 -13.12 24.18
CA ASP A 297 -9.33 -14.09 25.27
C ASP A 297 -9.33 -15.54 24.76
N LEU A 298 -8.46 -16.39 25.32
CA LEU A 298 -8.31 -17.78 24.90
C LEU A 298 -9.53 -18.65 25.26
N THR A 299 -10.25 -18.32 26.33
CA THR A 299 -11.41 -19.08 26.81
C THR A 299 -12.59 -19.00 25.85
N THR A 300 -12.87 -17.79 25.36
CA THR A 300 -14.14 -17.47 24.69
C THR A 300 -13.96 -16.85 23.31
N GLY A 301 -12.76 -16.38 22.98
CA GLY A 301 -12.49 -15.62 21.77
C GLY A 301 -12.19 -16.45 20.52
N PHE A 302 -11.97 -17.76 20.66
CA PHE A 302 -11.57 -18.62 19.54
C PHE A 302 -12.55 -19.77 19.27
N THR A 303 -12.78 -20.00 17.98
CA THR A 303 -13.45 -21.21 17.48
C THR A 303 -12.44 -22.05 16.69
N ILE A 304 -12.34 -23.34 17.00
CA ILE A 304 -11.41 -24.27 16.34
C ILE A 304 -11.98 -24.71 14.97
N ASN A 305 -11.09 -24.97 14.01
CA ASN A 305 -11.36 -25.34 12.62
C ASN A 305 -12.08 -24.26 11.80
N VAL A 306 -11.86 -22.99 12.14
CA VAL A 306 -12.35 -21.83 11.38
C VAL A 306 -11.33 -20.68 11.45
N TYR A 307 -11.50 -19.70 10.55
CA TYR A 307 -10.79 -18.44 10.65
C TYR A 307 -11.28 -17.62 11.83
N ASN A 308 -10.34 -17.15 12.64
CA ASN A 308 -10.58 -16.16 13.70
C ASN A 308 -9.88 -14.86 13.29
N THR A 309 -10.52 -13.73 13.57
CA THR A 309 -10.11 -12.42 13.04
C THR A 309 -9.73 -11.46 14.16
N PHE A 310 -8.55 -10.87 14.05
CA PHE A 310 -8.11 -9.72 14.82
C PHE A 310 -8.36 -8.46 14.00
N THR A 311 -9.18 -7.55 14.54
CA THR A 311 -9.38 -6.22 13.95
C THR A 311 -8.26 -5.31 14.46
N LEU A 312 -7.45 -4.79 13.54
CA LEU A 312 -6.35 -3.89 13.90
C LEU A 312 -6.92 -2.55 14.37
N ASP A 313 -6.36 -2.01 15.44
CA ASP A 313 -6.71 -0.70 15.99
C ASP A 313 -5.86 0.42 15.36
N SER A 314 -5.94 1.65 15.88
CA SER A 314 -5.13 2.75 15.35
C SER A 314 -3.62 2.50 15.41
N THR A 315 -3.14 1.72 16.38
CA THR A 315 -1.73 1.36 16.51
C THR A 315 -1.36 0.34 15.44
N GLY A 316 -2.15 -0.75 15.33
CA GLY A 316 -1.92 -1.78 14.32
C GLY A 316 -2.01 -1.25 12.89
N LEU A 317 -2.94 -0.34 12.61
CA LEU A 317 -3.07 0.29 11.30
C LEU A 317 -1.84 1.10 10.89
N ASN A 318 -1.06 1.63 11.84
CA ASN A 318 0.20 2.33 11.55
C ASN A 318 1.35 1.38 11.19
N TRP A 319 1.18 0.07 11.34
CA TRP A 319 2.17 -0.94 10.93
C TRP A 319 1.98 -1.42 9.49
N ILE A 320 0.83 -1.10 8.87
CA ILE A 320 0.57 -1.44 7.47
C ILE A 320 1.53 -0.67 6.57
N THR A 321 2.33 -1.40 5.83
CA THR A 321 3.31 -0.86 4.88
C THR A 321 2.75 -0.95 3.46
N VAL A 322 2.85 0.11 2.67
CA VAL A 322 2.33 0.16 1.29
C VAL A 322 3.49 0.20 0.28
N ASN A 323 3.19 0.23 -1.02
CA ASN A 323 4.21 0.29 -2.07
C ASN A 323 5.27 1.37 -1.79
N ASN A 324 6.55 1.04 -1.98
CA ASN A 324 7.71 1.90 -1.73
C ASN A 324 7.91 2.38 -0.28
N ALA A 325 7.05 2.03 0.67
CA ALA A 325 7.31 2.29 2.08
C ALA A 325 8.32 1.26 2.61
N SER A 326 9.24 1.73 3.46
CA SER A 326 10.22 0.86 4.10
C SER A 326 9.53 -0.13 5.02
N SER A 327 9.87 -1.41 4.87
CA SER A 327 9.44 -2.46 5.77
C SER A 327 10.40 -2.57 6.96
N VAL A 328 9.84 -2.85 8.14
CA VAL A 328 10.64 -3.05 9.36
C VAL A 328 11.22 -4.45 9.47
N CYS A 329 10.72 -5.40 8.68
CA CYS A 329 11.15 -6.81 8.70
C CYS A 329 11.68 -7.35 7.36
N SER A 330 12.00 -6.47 6.41
CA SER A 330 12.45 -6.90 5.09
C SER A 330 13.27 -5.81 4.43
N ALA A 331 14.27 -6.21 3.65
CA ALA A 331 14.94 -5.32 2.70
C ALA A 331 14.02 -4.95 1.52
N THR A 332 12.96 -5.74 1.29
CA THR A 332 11.94 -5.46 0.28
C THR A 332 10.96 -4.43 0.82
N THR A 333 10.68 -3.37 0.06
CA THR A 333 9.68 -2.37 0.43
C THR A 333 8.26 -2.92 0.26
N GLY A 334 7.31 -2.41 1.05
CA GLY A 334 5.90 -2.79 0.91
C GLY A 334 5.48 -4.09 1.59
N VAL A 335 6.31 -4.65 2.47
CA VAL A 335 5.94 -5.79 3.33
C VAL A 335 5.41 -5.29 4.68
N THR A 336 4.20 -5.70 5.04
CA THR A 336 3.62 -5.50 6.37
C THR A 336 4.04 -6.64 7.29
N CYS A 337 4.54 -6.30 8.48
CA CYS A 337 5.20 -7.24 9.40
C CYS A 337 4.39 -7.34 10.70
N LEU A 338 3.59 -8.40 10.82
CA LEU A 338 2.78 -8.67 12.01
C LEU A 338 3.29 -9.93 12.71
N GLY A 339 2.84 -10.10 13.94
CA GLY A 339 3.05 -11.29 14.74
C GLY A 339 1.95 -11.45 15.76
N LEU A 340 1.94 -12.58 16.45
CA LEU A 340 1.04 -12.86 17.57
C LEU A 340 1.86 -13.23 18.80
N ARG A 341 1.44 -12.69 19.95
CA ARG A 341 1.99 -13.03 21.27
C ARG A 341 0.87 -13.32 22.25
N GLU A 342 1.19 -14.17 23.21
CA GLU A 342 0.30 -14.49 24.33
C GLU A 342 0.47 -13.45 25.46
N GLY A 343 -0.60 -13.16 26.20
CA GLY A 343 -0.68 -12.03 27.12
C GLY A 343 0.28 -12.10 28.30
N HIS A 344 0.62 -13.30 28.81
CA HIS A 344 1.66 -13.45 29.83
C HIS A 344 3.03 -13.05 29.30
N ASP A 345 3.33 -13.42 28.05
CA ASP A 345 4.54 -13.01 27.35
C ASP A 345 4.55 -11.49 27.07
N ILE A 346 3.42 -10.86 26.73
CA ILE A 346 3.33 -9.40 26.54
C ILE A 346 3.54 -8.65 27.86
N ASN A 347 2.88 -9.10 28.94
CA ASN A 347 2.85 -8.42 30.23
C ASN A 347 4.02 -8.79 31.15
N ASN A 348 4.91 -9.69 30.71
CA ASN A 348 5.93 -10.33 31.53
C ASN A 348 5.35 -10.87 32.86
N ALA A 349 4.21 -11.56 32.74
CA ALA A 349 3.55 -12.22 33.84
C ALA A 349 3.84 -13.72 33.75
N GLN A 350 4.21 -14.36 34.85
CA GLN A 350 4.50 -15.79 34.83
C GLN A 350 3.20 -16.62 34.81
N PRO A 351 2.95 -17.47 33.81
CA PRO A 351 1.75 -18.31 33.79
C PRO A 351 1.82 -19.43 34.84
N SER A 352 0.69 -19.97 35.28
CA SER A 352 0.67 -21.13 36.18
C SER A 352 0.58 -22.47 35.43
N ASN A 353 0.17 -22.44 34.15
CA ASN A 353 -0.16 -23.60 33.33
C ASN A 353 0.01 -23.28 31.83
N LEU A 354 -0.51 -24.12 30.92
CA LEU A 354 -0.44 -23.96 29.47
C LEU A 354 -1.52 -23.01 28.91
N ASN A 355 -1.09 -21.89 28.33
CA ASN A 355 -1.92 -21.03 27.48
C ASN A 355 -1.37 -21.04 26.06
N MET A 356 -2.19 -21.45 25.08
CA MET A 356 -1.71 -21.74 23.72
C MET A 356 -2.79 -21.51 22.67
N LEU A 357 -2.39 -20.90 21.56
CA LEU A 357 -3.09 -20.90 20.28
C LEU A 357 -2.25 -21.66 19.25
N LEU A 358 -2.88 -22.55 18.49
CA LEU A 358 -2.29 -23.23 17.34
C LEU A 358 -3.10 -22.90 16.08
N PHE A 359 -2.44 -22.50 15.00
CA PHE A 359 -3.07 -22.19 13.72
C PHE A 359 -2.22 -22.62 12.53
N SER A 360 -2.83 -22.76 11.35
CA SER A 360 -2.14 -23.21 10.12
C SER A 360 -1.31 -22.09 9.47
N THR A 361 -0.21 -22.45 8.82
CA THR A 361 0.66 -21.53 8.07
C THR A 361 0.46 -21.64 6.56
N SER A 362 1.16 -20.79 5.80
CA SER A 362 1.26 -20.88 4.34
C SER A 362 1.89 -22.18 3.83
N GLU A 363 2.57 -22.93 4.70
CA GLU A 363 3.21 -24.21 4.37
C GLU A 363 2.24 -25.41 4.43
N GLU A 364 1.00 -25.23 4.91
CA GLU A 364 -0.05 -26.27 4.92
C GLU A 364 -0.67 -26.44 3.51
N ALA A 365 0.16 -26.95 2.59
CA ALA A 365 -0.14 -27.06 1.18
C ALA A 365 -1.38 -27.90 0.87
N GLY A 366 -2.14 -27.47 -0.14
CA GLY A 366 -3.36 -28.17 -0.57
C GLY A 366 -4.59 -27.84 0.27
N THR A 367 -4.50 -26.86 1.16
CA THR A 367 -5.62 -26.33 1.94
C THR A 367 -5.95 -24.89 1.55
N SER A 368 -6.92 -24.29 2.24
CA SER A 368 -7.25 -22.86 2.15
C SER A 368 -7.12 -22.21 3.53
N GLN A 369 -6.16 -22.65 4.34
CA GLN A 369 -6.01 -22.31 5.76
C GLN A 369 -4.93 -21.23 6.01
N ASP A 370 -4.25 -20.79 4.95
CA ASP A 370 -3.19 -19.79 4.98
C ASP A 370 -3.65 -18.50 5.71
N PRO A 371 -2.84 -17.98 6.65
CA PRO A 371 -3.12 -16.70 7.28
C PRO A 371 -3.28 -15.59 6.22
N TYR A 372 -4.22 -14.68 6.43
CA TYR A 372 -4.42 -13.55 5.52
C TYR A 372 -4.73 -12.24 6.24
N LEU A 373 -4.35 -11.15 5.58
CA LEU A 373 -4.61 -9.79 5.98
C LEU A 373 -5.54 -9.13 4.94
N THR A 374 -6.75 -8.77 5.36
CA THR A 374 -7.67 -8.01 4.52
C THR A 374 -7.55 -6.53 4.87
N ILE A 375 -7.26 -5.70 3.87
CA ILE A 375 -7.05 -4.26 4.04
C ILE A 375 -8.08 -3.50 3.23
N THR A 376 -8.85 -2.64 3.91
CA THR A 376 -9.74 -1.68 3.28
C THR A 376 -9.02 -0.34 3.17
N TYR A 377 -8.92 0.22 1.96
CA TYR A 377 -8.22 1.48 1.72
C TYR A 377 -8.91 2.31 0.65
N SER A 378 -8.71 3.62 0.73
CA SER A 378 -9.09 4.55 -0.34
C SER A 378 -7.84 4.94 -1.12
N SER A 379 -7.82 4.69 -2.42
CA SER A 379 -6.81 5.27 -3.29
C SER A 379 -7.18 6.72 -3.55
N ILE A 380 -6.25 7.63 -3.28
CA ILE A 380 -6.31 8.94 -3.90
C ILE A 380 -5.91 8.69 -5.35
N GLN A 381 -6.86 8.63 -6.28
CA GLN A 381 -6.50 8.79 -7.69
C GLN A 381 -6.01 10.23 -7.87
N ASN A 382 -4.77 10.51 -7.48
CA ASN A 382 -4.04 11.60 -8.06
C ASN A 382 -3.67 11.09 -9.46
N PRO A 383 -4.05 11.78 -10.54
CA PRO A 383 -3.45 11.52 -11.85
C PRO A 383 -1.94 11.54 -11.63
N SER A 384 -1.30 10.39 -11.80
CA SER A 384 0.06 10.09 -11.33
C SER A 384 1.00 11.29 -11.49
N LEU A 385 1.23 12.04 -10.42
CA LEU A 385 2.18 13.14 -10.40
C LEU A 385 3.57 12.53 -10.24
N ILE A 386 4.11 11.95 -11.32
CA ILE A 386 5.55 11.65 -11.35
C ILE A 386 6.25 13.00 -11.33
N VAL A 387 6.72 13.44 -10.16
CA VAL A 387 7.64 14.56 -10.02
C VAL A 387 9.03 13.99 -10.15
N ASN A 388 9.62 14.10 -11.34
CA ASN A 388 11.06 13.89 -11.49
C ASN A 388 11.75 15.12 -10.91
N SER A 389 12.03 15.16 -9.60
CA SER A 389 12.91 16.18 -9.05
C SER A 389 14.32 15.93 -9.57
N VAL A 390 14.76 16.73 -10.55
CA VAL A 390 16.16 16.75 -10.94
C VAL A 390 16.89 17.47 -9.80
N SER A 391 17.75 16.74 -9.07
CA SER A 391 18.63 17.38 -8.09
C SER A 391 19.52 18.38 -8.82
N SER A 392 19.47 19.63 -8.36
CA SER A 392 20.33 20.72 -8.79
C SER A 392 21.78 20.37 -8.42
N GLY A 393 22.48 19.66 -9.31
CA GLY A 393 23.86 19.25 -9.06
C GLY A 393 24.51 18.41 -10.15
N SER A 394 23.72 17.75 -11.02
CA SER A 394 24.31 17.01 -12.15
C SER A 394 24.41 17.88 -13.39
N ALA A 395 25.61 18.37 -13.68
CA ALA A 395 25.95 18.93 -14.99
C ALA A 395 25.65 17.87 -16.06
N VAL A 396 24.59 18.10 -16.84
CA VAL A 396 24.30 17.31 -18.04
C VAL A 396 25.42 17.62 -19.03
N LYS A 397 26.41 16.71 -19.14
CA LYS A 397 27.33 16.68 -20.27
C LYS A 397 26.52 16.38 -21.53
N VAL A 398 26.22 17.43 -22.29
CA VAL A 398 25.71 17.30 -23.66
C VAL A 398 26.86 16.80 -24.52
N ASN A 399 26.92 15.49 -24.76
CA ASN A 399 27.82 14.94 -25.77
C ASN A 399 27.27 15.27 -27.16
N SER A 400 28.05 16.07 -27.90
CA SER A 400 28.02 16.32 -29.34
C SER A 400 26.68 16.73 -29.98
N VAL A 401 26.55 18.04 -30.23
CA VAL A 401 25.69 18.58 -31.29
C VAL A 401 26.54 18.73 -32.56
N SER A 402 26.13 18.05 -33.63
CA SER A 402 26.69 18.25 -34.96
C SER A 402 26.37 19.67 -35.46
N SER A 403 27.45 20.45 -35.66
CA SER A 403 27.60 21.62 -36.54
C SER A 403 26.34 22.41 -36.92
N GLY A 404 26.21 23.65 -36.42
CA GLY A 404 25.39 24.62 -37.13
C GLY A 404 25.07 25.97 -36.49
N ASN A 405 25.09 26.14 -35.17
CA ASN A 405 24.67 27.41 -34.57
C ASN A 405 25.64 27.92 -33.49
N THR A 406 26.21 29.10 -33.75
CA THR A 406 27.04 29.87 -32.81
C THR A 406 26.14 30.56 -31.79
N ILE A 407 26.22 30.17 -30.51
CA ILE A 407 25.65 30.94 -29.40
C ILE A 407 26.77 31.83 -28.84
N ARG A 408 26.66 33.15 -29.01
CA ARG A 408 27.48 34.12 -28.28
C ARG A 408 26.83 34.40 -26.94
N VAL A 409 27.49 34.05 -25.85
CA VAL A 409 27.15 34.52 -24.50
C VAL A 409 28.06 35.71 -24.21
N ASN A 410 27.48 36.91 -24.12
CA ASN A 410 28.16 38.06 -23.54
C ASN A 410 28.01 37.95 -22.02
N SER A 411 29.11 37.70 -21.32
CA SER A 411 29.19 37.89 -19.88
C SER A 411 29.64 39.32 -19.60
N ASN A 412 28.72 40.17 -19.14
CA ASN A 412 29.06 41.34 -18.34
C ASN A 412 28.17 41.33 -17.11
N GLN A 413 28.84 41.17 -15.96
CA GLN A 413 28.39 41.14 -14.56
C GLN A 413 27.70 39.87 -14.07
#